data_AF-A0A2E3DUQ8-F1
#
_entry.id   AF-A0A2E3DUQ8-F1
#
_cell.length_a   1.000
_cell.length_b   1.000
_cell.length_c   1.000
_cell.angle_alpha   90.00
_cell.angle_beta   90.00
_cell.angle_gamma   90.00
#
_symmetry.space_group_name_H-M   'P 1'
#
loop_
_entity.id
_entity.type
_entity.pdbx_description
1 polymer ?
#
loop_
_entity_poly.entity_id
_entity_poly.type
_entity_poly.pdbx_seq_one_letter_code
_entity_poly.pdbx_strand_id
1 'polypeptide(L)'
;MKNRPPFKQSFTFDDVLLVPQKSNVLPRDVSLKTKLTKNIDLNIPILSAAMDTVTESDMAIALARTGGLGVIHKNLDIEDQVNMVDKVKRSESGMIQNPITVNQNATIAEAKKIMSEYRISGLPVVENEMLKGIITNRDIRFETNEMLNVSERMTCDNLVTVPVGTSLNKAKEILQKHRIEKLLVVDDNHNLTGLITVKDIQKNEDYPNACKDNNGRLRVGAAIGVSEDSYERAAELLRVDVDVVVIDTAHGHSKGVLKSIELLKSDFPQLSIIAGNVATGEGTKALIDAGVDCVKIGIGAGASCTTRVIAGVGVPQLTAIIDSVDVARNEDIPVIADGGLRYSGDLAKALAAGANSVMLGSLLAGMDESPGETILYEGRQYKSYRGMGSMGAMKKGSGDRYFQEGADANKLVPEGIEGMVPYRGPVRNTIHQLIGGIRSSMGYCGCENIIEFGNKSVFTQITTAGIKENHPHEVRIVKEAPNYQVSDS
;
A
#
# COMPACT_ATOMS: atom_id res chain seq x y z
N MET A 1 -41.75 4.71 -3.59
CA MET A 1 -40.79 3.74 -2.98
C MET A 1 -39.60 3.64 -3.91
N LYS A 2 -38.35 3.63 -3.41
CA LYS A 2 -37.13 3.58 -4.25
C LYS A 2 -36.98 2.25 -5.03
N ASN A 3 -37.76 1.22 -4.71
CA ASN A 3 -37.77 -0.10 -5.37
C ASN A 3 -38.80 -0.23 -6.51
N ARG A 4 -39.27 0.88 -7.08
CA ARG A 4 -40.21 0.89 -8.22
C ARG A 4 -39.68 1.79 -9.33
N PRO A 5 -39.95 1.46 -10.60
CA PRO A 5 -39.50 2.27 -11.72
C PRO A 5 -40.16 3.67 -11.74
N PRO A 6 -39.51 4.66 -12.39
CA PRO A 6 -38.20 4.56 -13.02
C PRO A 6 -37.06 4.51 -11.98
N PHE A 7 -36.05 3.69 -12.23
CA PHE A 7 -34.85 3.62 -11.39
C PHE A 7 -33.89 4.78 -11.72
N LYS A 8 -33.10 5.22 -10.73
CA LYS A 8 -32.03 6.22 -10.94
C LYS A 8 -31.02 5.66 -11.93
N GLN A 9 -30.77 6.38 -13.02
CA GLN A 9 -29.71 6.04 -13.95
C GLN A 9 -28.35 6.15 -13.26
N SER A 10 -27.49 5.16 -13.47
CA SER A 10 -26.16 5.05 -12.84
C SER A 10 -25.14 4.60 -13.88
N PHE A 11 -23.88 4.98 -13.67
CA PHE A 11 -22.81 4.89 -14.67
C PHE A 11 -21.57 4.19 -14.11
N THR A 12 -20.85 3.50 -14.99
CA THR A 12 -19.50 3.00 -14.78
C THR A 12 -18.50 3.77 -15.66
N PHE A 13 -17.21 3.41 -15.60
CA PHE A 13 -16.15 4.13 -16.32
C PHE A 13 -16.32 4.15 -17.84
N ASP A 14 -16.89 3.08 -18.43
CA ASP A 14 -17.12 2.97 -19.87
C ASP A 14 -18.30 3.81 -20.37
N ASP A 15 -19.17 4.29 -19.49
CA ASP A 15 -20.31 5.10 -19.90
C ASP A 15 -19.95 6.58 -20.11
N VAL A 16 -18.72 6.97 -19.80
CA VAL A 16 -18.29 8.38 -19.80
C VAL A 16 -16.88 8.61 -20.35
N LEU A 17 -16.62 9.84 -20.78
CA LEU A 17 -15.29 10.40 -21.05
C LEU A 17 -15.08 11.69 -20.26
N LEU A 18 -13.81 12.07 -20.07
CA LEU A 18 -13.43 13.39 -19.58
C LEU A 18 -13.39 14.37 -20.74
N VAL A 19 -14.02 15.53 -20.58
CA VAL A 19 -14.03 16.61 -21.57
C VAL A 19 -12.72 17.41 -21.44
N PRO A 20 -11.92 17.56 -22.50
CA PRO A 20 -10.75 18.43 -22.47
C PRO A 20 -11.11 19.87 -22.14
N GLN A 21 -10.27 20.54 -21.36
CA GLN A 21 -10.49 21.92 -20.90
C GLN A 21 -9.27 22.79 -21.19
N LYS A 22 -9.43 24.11 -21.02
CA LYS A 22 -8.29 25.04 -21.14
C LYS A 22 -7.21 24.65 -20.12
N SER A 23 -5.99 24.46 -20.60
CA SER A 23 -4.85 24.08 -19.77
C SER A 23 -3.70 25.06 -19.90
N ASN A 24 -3.14 25.46 -18.75
CA ASN A 24 -1.88 26.21 -18.65
C ASN A 24 -0.77 25.35 -18.02
N VAL A 25 -1.02 24.07 -17.78
CA VAL A 25 -0.11 23.15 -17.09
C VAL A 25 0.26 21.98 -17.99
N LEU A 26 1.53 21.58 -17.98
CA LEU A 26 1.99 20.41 -18.72
C LEU A 26 1.92 19.16 -17.82
N PRO A 27 1.71 17.96 -18.38
CA PRO A 27 1.65 16.71 -17.60
C PRO A 27 2.85 16.47 -16.68
N ARG A 28 4.04 16.98 -17.00
CA ARG A 28 5.24 16.83 -16.15
C ARG A 28 5.22 17.71 -14.90
N ASP A 29 4.43 18.79 -14.92
CA ASP A 29 4.41 19.82 -13.89
C ASP A 29 3.27 19.60 -12.87
N VAL A 30 2.36 18.66 -13.13
CA VAL A 30 1.24 18.37 -12.21
C VAL A 30 1.69 17.57 -10.99
N SER A 31 1.08 17.88 -9.84
CA SER A 31 1.28 17.17 -8.59
C SER A 31 0.27 16.03 -8.42
N LEU A 32 0.79 14.83 -8.17
CA LEU A 32 -0.02 13.64 -7.86
C LEU A 32 -0.18 13.43 -6.35
N LYS A 33 0.36 14.32 -5.52
CA LYS A 33 0.25 14.22 -4.07
C LYS A 33 -1.22 14.33 -3.64
N THR A 34 -1.62 13.49 -2.70
CA THR A 34 -3.00 13.41 -2.20
C THR A 34 -3.03 12.99 -0.74
N LYS A 35 -4.11 13.30 -0.04
CA LYS A 35 -4.37 12.82 1.32
C LYS A 35 -5.00 11.43 1.27
N LEU A 36 -4.47 10.49 2.03
CA LEU A 36 -5.13 9.21 2.33
C LEU A 36 -5.97 9.33 3.59
N THR A 37 -5.44 9.98 4.62
CA THR A 37 -6.16 10.35 5.85
C THR A 37 -5.77 11.78 6.23
N LYS A 38 -6.30 12.30 7.34
CA LYS A 38 -5.89 13.62 7.87
C LYS A 38 -4.37 13.73 8.11
N ASN A 39 -3.72 12.62 8.48
CA ASN A 39 -2.32 12.58 8.91
C ASN A 39 -1.39 11.84 7.93
N ILE A 40 -1.94 11.27 6.86
CA ILE A 40 -1.19 10.44 5.91
C ILE A 40 -1.38 11.00 4.51
N ASP A 41 -0.29 11.48 3.94
CA ASP A 41 -0.18 11.86 2.54
C ASP A 41 0.44 10.73 1.71
N LEU A 42 0.01 10.61 0.46
CA LEU A 42 0.63 9.79 -0.57
C LEU A 42 1.29 10.69 -1.61
N ASN A 43 2.40 10.22 -2.18
CA ASN A 43 3.07 10.94 -3.28
C ASN A 43 2.46 10.60 -4.65
N ILE A 44 1.78 9.46 -4.76
CA ILE A 44 0.92 9.08 -5.89
C ILE A 44 -0.40 8.51 -5.36
N PRO A 45 -1.53 8.67 -6.05
CA PRO A 45 -2.85 8.34 -5.54
C PRO A 45 -3.19 6.85 -5.69
N ILE A 46 -2.24 5.94 -5.39
CA ILE A 46 -2.36 4.50 -5.67
C ILE A 46 -2.10 3.66 -4.41
N LEU A 47 -3.03 2.76 -4.13
CA LEU A 47 -2.90 1.70 -3.13
C LEU A 47 -2.97 0.32 -3.79
N SER A 48 -2.30 -0.68 -3.21
CA SER A 48 -2.50 -2.08 -3.58
C SER A 48 -3.52 -2.75 -2.66
N ALA A 49 -4.39 -3.58 -3.26
CA ALA A 49 -5.49 -4.23 -2.54
C ALA A 49 -4.99 -5.26 -1.51
N ALA A 50 -5.73 -5.37 -0.40
CA ALA A 50 -5.48 -6.33 0.68
C ALA A 50 -5.91 -7.76 0.29
N MET A 51 -5.19 -8.36 -0.67
CA MET A 51 -5.50 -9.67 -1.21
C MET A 51 -4.26 -10.56 -1.18
N ASP A 52 -4.47 -11.85 -0.91
CA ASP A 52 -3.42 -12.88 -0.80
C ASP A 52 -2.72 -13.24 -2.12
N THR A 53 -3.18 -12.66 -3.23
CA THR A 53 -2.50 -12.71 -4.54
C THR A 53 -2.00 -11.34 -5.01
N VAL A 54 -2.06 -10.30 -4.17
CA VAL A 54 -1.70 -8.93 -4.54
C VAL A 54 -0.65 -8.34 -3.62
N THR A 55 -0.89 -8.30 -2.31
CA THR A 55 -0.04 -7.52 -1.40
C THR A 55 0.45 -8.31 -0.19
N GLU A 56 1.75 -8.61 -0.21
CA GLU A 56 2.56 -8.91 0.96
C GLU A 56 3.70 -7.87 1.07
N SER A 57 4.71 -8.12 1.90
CA SER A 57 5.77 -7.14 2.20
C SER A 57 6.51 -6.63 0.96
N ASP A 58 6.76 -7.49 -0.04
CA ASP A 58 7.57 -7.11 -1.20
C ASP A 58 6.81 -6.12 -2.10
N MET A 59 5.50 -6.38 -2.36
CA MET A 59 4.61 -5.43 -3.02
C MET A 59 4.48 -4.12 -2.21
N ALA A 60 4.29 -4.21 -0.89
CA ALA A 60 4.15 -3.03 -0.05
C ALA A 60 5.40 -2.14 -0.07
N ILE A 61 6.59 -2.74 0.02
CA ILE A 61 7.88 -2.03 -0.10
C ILE A 61 8.01 -1.39 -1.48
N ALA A 62 7.75 -2.15 -2.54
CA ALA A 62 7.93 -1.66 -3.91
C ALA A 62 6.96 -0.52 -4.25
N LEU A 63 5.69 -0.64 -3.84
CA LEU A 63 4.69 0.41 -4.04
C LEU A 63 5.01 1.65 -3.20
N ALA A 64 5.37 1.50 -1.93
CA ALA A 64 5.77 2.61 -1.07
C ALA A 64 6.97 3.37 -1.64
N ARG A 65 7.98 2.67 -2.19
CA ARG A 65 9.12 3.29 -2.91
C ARG A 65 8.70 4.14 -4.11
N THR A 66 7.63 3.76 -4.81
CA THR A 66 7.10 4.55 -5.92
C THR A 66 6.17 5.69 -5.49
N GLY A 67 5.84 5.77 -4.19
CA GLY A 67 5.06 6.83 -3.58
C GLY A 67 3.61 6.48 -3.22
N GLY A 68 3.20 5.23 -3.44
CA GLY A 68 1.88 4.72 -3.05
C GLY A 68 1.91 4.08 -1.66
N LEU A 69 0.91 3.24 -1.35
CA LEU A 69 0.86 2.47 -0.10
C LEU A 69 0.31 1.06 -0.35
N GLY A 70 1.01 0.04 0.16
CA GLY A 70 0.49 -1.33 0.13
C GLY A 70 -0.28 -1.68 1.40
N VAL A 71 -1.38 -2.43 1.25
CA VAL A 71 -2.17 -2.96 2.37
C VAL A 71 -1.96 -4.47 2.49
N ILE A 72 -1.28 -4.92 3.54
CA ILE A 72 -1.05 -6.34 3.82
C ILE A 72 -2.39 -7.02 4.12
N HIS A 73 -2.69 -8.13 3.45
CA HIS A 73 -3.94 -8.87 3.66
C HIS A 73 -4.01 -9.56 5.03
N LYS A 74 -5.21 -10.01 5.40
CA LYS A 74 -5.49 -10.67 6.69
C LYS A 74 -5.66 -12.18 6.63
N ASN A 75 -5.55 -12.81 5.45
CA ASN A 75 -5.50 -14.27 5.29
C ASN A 75 -4.14 -14.84 5.80
N LEU A 76 -3.77 -14.48 7.03
CA LEU A 76 -2.55 -14.79 7.75
C LEU A 76 -2.89 -14.84 9.24
N ASP A 77 -2.11 -15.61 10.00
CA ASP A 77 -2.11 -15.49 11.45
C ASP A 77 -1.64 -14.08 11.85
N ILE A 78 -2.00 -13.63 13.06
CA ILE A 78 -1.68 -12.27 13.54
C ILE A 78 -0.17 -12.03 13.50
N GLU A 79 0.62 -13.00 13.96
CA GLU A 79 2.08 -12.91 14.00
C GLU A 79 2.70 -12.75 12.61
N ASP A 80 2.24 -13.52 11.61
CA ASP A 80 2.74 -13.43 10.24
C ASP A 80 2.43 -12.06 9.62
N GLN A 81 1.23 -11.53 9.85
CA GLN A 81 0.85 -10.21 9.36
C GLN A 81 1.70 -9.10 10.00
N VAL A 82 1.95 -9.21 11.31
CA VAL A 82 2.82 -8.31 12.09
C VAL A 82 4.26 -8.35 11.56
N ASN A 83 4.80 -9.55 11.31
CA ASN A 83 6.13 -9.75 10.74
C ASN A 83 6.25 -9.11 9.35
N MET A 84 5.21 -9.20 8.52
CA MET A 84 5.18 -8.55 7.21
C MET A 84 5.18 -7.02 7.31
N VAL A 85 4.43 -6.44 8.25
CA VAL A 85 4.43 -4.99 8.52
C VAL A 85 5.80 -4.54 9.02
N ASP A 86 6.35 -5.22 10.02
CA ASP A 86 7.68 -4.92 10.58
C ASP A 86 8.77 -4.97 9.49
N LYS A 87 8.73 -5.97 8.60
CA LYS A 87 9.63 -6.05 7.44
C LYS A 87 9.55 -4.82 6.54
N VAL A 88 8.36 -4.26 6.32
CA VAL A 88 8.17 -3.04 5.52
C VAL A 88 8.73 -1.83 6.27
N LYS A 89 8.39 -1.66 7.55
CA LYS A 89 8.85 -0.54 8.39
C LYS A 89 10.38 -0.51 8.55
N ARG A 90 11.03 -1.68 8.55
CA ARG A 90 12.50 -1.81 8.62
C ARG A 90 13.21 -1.75 7.28
N SER A 91 12.48 -1.78 6.17
CA SER A 91 13.08 -1.82 4.83
C SER A 91 13.90 -0.58 4.53
N GLU A 92 13.46 0.60 4.98
CA GLU A 92 14.18 1.87 4.86
C GLU A 92 13.93 2.72 6.10
N SER A 93 14.90 3.55 6.45
CA SER A 93 14.73 4.59 7.47
C SER A 93 15.63 5.78 7.14
N GLY A 94 15.28 7.00 7.55
CA GLY A 94 16.24 8.11 7.50
C GLY A 94 17.37 7.91 8.52
N MET A 95 16.99 7.40 9.69
CA MET A 95 17.86 7.01 10.78
C MET A 95 17.23 5.80 11.46
N ILE A 96 18.00 4.73 11.66
CA ILE A 96 17.55 3.55 12.39
C ILE A 96 17.53 3.94 13.87
N GLN A 97 16.34 4.10 14.44
CA GLN A 97 16.15 4.25 15.88
C GLN A 97 16.30 2.89 16.56
N ASN A 98 16.93 2.84 17.73
CA ASN A 98 17.18 1.61 18.49
C ASN A 98 17.84 0.51 17.63
N PRO A 99 19.02 0.77 17.04
CA PRO A 99 19.70 -0.21 16.19
C PRO A 99 20.01 -1.48 16.99
N ILE A 100 20.03 -2.63 16.33
CA ILE A 100 20.40 -3.90 16.96
C ILE A 100 21.86 -3.80 17.39
N THR A 101 22.11 -3.96 18.68
CA THR A 101 23.43 -3.85 19.29
C THR A 101 23.96 -5.20 19.77
N VAL A 102 25.24 -5.24 20.12
CA VAL A 102 25.86 -6.36 20.82
C VAL A 102 26.64 -5.86 22.03
N ASN A 103 26.74 -6.68 23.08
CA ASN A 103 27.57 -6.36 24.23
C ASN A 103 29.05 -6.59 23.91
N GLN A 104 29.95 -5.78 24.47
CA GLN A 104 31.39 -5.93 24.26
C GLN A 104 31.97 -7.27 24.74
N ASN A 105 31.30 -7.93 25.68
CA ASN A 105 31.67 -9.23 26.25
C ASN A 105 31.00 -10.41 25.54
N ALA A 106 30.15 -10.15 24.53
CA ALA A 106 29.62 -11.21 23.70
C ALA A 106 30.72 -11.83 22.84
N THR A 107 30.51 -13.06 22.40
CA THR A 107 31.42 -13.78 21.51
C THR A 107 31.23 -13.36 20.06
N ILE A 108 32.26 -13.58 19.23
CA ILE A 108 32.14 -13.42 17.78
C ILE A 108 31.09 -14.35 17.19
N ALA A 109 30.92 -15.57 17.73
CA ALA A 109 29.84 -16.48 17.34
C ALA A 109 28.45 -15.84 17.50
N GLU A 110 28.19 -15.21 18.65
CA GLU A 110 26.93 -14.52 18.92
C GLU A 110 26.74 -13.33 17.97
N ALA A 111 27.77 -12.52 17.75
CA ALA A 111 27.71 -11.41 16.81
C ALA A 111 27.41 -11.89 15.38
N LYS A 112 28.06 -12.96 14.90
CA LYS A 112 27.79 -13.57 13.59
C LYS A 112 26.36 -14.09 13.49
N LYS A 113 25.84 -14.71 14.56
CA LYS A 113 24.46 -15.20 14.63
C LYS A 113 23.47 -14.04 14.45
N ILE A 114 23.64 -12.96 15.22
CA ILE A 114 22.79 -11.75 15.11
C ILE A 114 22.90 -11.15 13.70
N MET A 115 24.11 -10.98 13.16
CA MET A 115 24.29 -10.44 11.81
C MET A 115 23.59 -11.29 10.73
N SER A 116 23.63 -12.62 10.86
CA SER A 116 22.98 -13.55 9.95
C SER A 116 21.45 -13.50 10.06
N GLU A 117 20.95 -13.55 11.29
CA GLU A 117 19.52 -13.53 11.61
C GLU A 117 18.84 -12.26 11.08
N TYR A 118 19.43 -11.10 11.35
CA TYR A 118 18.89 -9.81 10.94
C TYR A 118 19.41 -9.32 9.58
N ARG A 119 20.28 -10.10 8.92
CA ARG A 119 20.91 -9.78 7.61
C ARG A 119 21.59 -8.41 7.58
N ILE A 120 22.27 -8.05 8.66
CA ILE A 120 22.98 -6.77 8.82
C ILE A 120 24.49 -6.98 8.78
N SER A 121 25.21 -6.04 8.15
CA SER A 121 26.67 -6.14 7.95
C SER A 121 27.50 -5.53 9.07
N GLY A 122 26.89 -5.09 10.17
CA GLY A 122 27.59 -4.56 11.32
C GLY A 122 26.65 -4.22 12.47
N LEU A 123 27.20 -4.27 13.68
CA LEU A 123 26.54 -4.11 14.96
C LEU A 123 27.27 -3.04 15.77
N PRO A 124 26.57 -1.98 16.22
CA PRO A 124 27.08 -1.13 17.29
C PRO A 124 27.32 -1.97 18.55
N VAL A 125 28.42 -1.68 19.23
CA VAL A 125 28.82 -2.35 20.47
C VAL A 125 28.54 -1.41 21.64
N VAL A 126 27.78 -1.88 22.62
CA VAL A 126 27.36 -1.07 23.78
C VAL A 126 27.66 -1.77 25.11
N GLU A 127 27.79 -0.97 26.16
CA GLU A 127 27.80 -1.40 27.56
C GLU A 127 26.82 -0.52 28.33
N ASN A 128 25.73 -1.09 28.83
CA ASN A 128 24.66 -0.34 29.51
C ASN A 128 24.23 0.90 28.70
N GLU A 129 23.89 0.72 27.41
CA GLU A 129 23.51 1.74 26.42
C GLU A 129 24.63 2.68 25.91
N MET A 130 25.73 2.78 26.65
CA MET A 130 26.88 3.59 26.27
C MET A 130 27.62 2.97 25.08
N LEU A 131 27.86 3.77 24.04
CA LEU A 131 28.57 3.33 22.85
C LEU A 131 30.04 3.04 23.15
N LYS A 132 30.51 1.83 22.83
CA LYS A 132 31.92 1.40 22.99
C LYS A 132 32.63 1.15 21.68
N GLY A 133 31.88 0.85 20.62
CA GLY A 133 32.48 0.51 19.34
C GLY A 133 31.48 0.13 18.26
N ILE A 134 32.01 -0.38 17.16
CA ILE A 134 31.24 -1.05 16.12
C ILE A 134 32.01 -2.27 15.64
N ILE A 135 31.32 -3.39 15.45
CA ILE A 135 31.87 -4.58 14.83
C ILE A 135 31.15 -4.84 13.51
N THR A 136 31.91 -5.04 12.45
CA THR A 136 31.38 -5.21 11.09
C THR A 136 31.78 -6.54 10.50
N ASN A 137 31.08 -6.96 9.45
CA ASN A 137 31.43 -8.16 8.69
C ASN A 137 32.81 -8.04 8.01
N ARG A 138 33.47 -6.87 7.99
CA ARG A 138 34.87 -6.76 7.55
C ARG A 138 35.83 -7.18 8.65
N ASP A 139 35.51 -6.91 9.90
CA ASP A 139 36.38 -7.14 11.05
C ASP A 139 36.48 -8.62 11.42
N ILE A 140 35.38 -9.37 11.23
CA ILE A 140 35.28 -10.80 11.60
C ILE A 140 35.27 -11.77 10.42
N ARG A 141 35.43 -11.28 9.18
CA ARG A 141 35.30 -12.10 7.95
C ARG A 141 36.23 -13.30 7.92
N PHE A 142 37.47 -13.07 8.36
CA PHE A 142 38.55 -14.06 8.33
C PHE A 142 38.88 -14.57 9.74
N GLU A 143 38.03 -14.28 10.72
CA GLU A 143 38.25 -14.72 12.08
C GLU A 143 37.78 -16.18 12.24
N THR A 144 38.73 -17.04 12.61
CA THR A 144 38.52 -18.48 12.78
C THR A 144 38.20 -18.85 14.22
N ASN A 145 38.58 -18.03 15.20
CA ASN A 145 38.27 -18.26 16.59
C ASN A 145 36.98 -17.53 16.99
N GLU A 146 35.87 -18.26 17.01
CA GLU A 146 34.56 -17.67 17.30
C GLU A 146 34.30 -17.45 18.80
N MET A 147 35.19 -17.94 19.68
CA MET A 147 35.11 -17.77 21.14
C MET A 147 35.72 -16.46 21.63
N LEU A 148 36.40 -15.70 20.75
CA LEU A 148 36.92 -14.37 21.10
C LEU A 148 35.77 -13.43 21.44
N ASN A 149 36.04 -12.48 22.32
CA ASN A 149 35.08 -11.44 22.65
C ASN A 149 35.01 -10.40 21.53
N VAL A 150 33.84 -9.80 21.36
CA VAL A 150 33.58 -8.70 20.41
C VAL A 150 34.55 -7.54 20.65
N SER A 151 34.85 -7.23 21.91
CA SER A 151 35.82 -6.18 22.30
C SER A 151 37.22 -6.36 21.69
N GLU A 152 37.63 -7.59 21.36
CA GLU A 152 38.97 -7.88 20.82
C GLU A 152 39.08 -7.62 19.31
N ARG A 153 37.94 -7.48 18.61
CA ARG A 153 37.88 -7.28 17.16
C ARG A 153 37.07 -6.08 16.71
N MET A 154 36.32 -5.43 17.59
CA MET A 154 35.57 -4.22 17.27
C MET A 154 36.49 -3.04 16.96
N THR A 155 35.98 -2.07 16.19
CA THR A 155 36.59 -0.74 16.12
C THR A 155 36.11 0.07 17.33
N CYS A 156 37.04 0.55 18.16
CA CYS A 156 36.76 1.40 19.34
C CYS A 156 37.49 2.76 19.31
N ASP A 157 38.64 2.84 18.63
CA ASP A 157 39.39 4.07 18.49
C ASP A 157 38.91 4.93 17.30
N ASN A 158 38.91 6.25 17.47
CA ASN A 158 38.50 7.22 16.44
C ASN A 158 37.11 6.97 15.85
N LEU A 159 36.16 6.51 16.70
CA LEU A 159 34.77 6.33 16.30
C LEU A 159 34.17 7.65 15.79
N VAL A 160 33.76 7.62 14.53
CA VAL A 160 33.06 8.75 13.93
C VAL A 160 31.59 8.65 14.35
N THR A 161 31.17 9.60 15.18
CA THR A 161 29.80 9.71 15.69
C THR A 161 29.21 11.06 15.31
N VAL A 162 27.88 11.16 15.39
CA VAL A 162 27.15 12.42 15.22
C VAL A 162 26.07 12.59 16.28
N PRO A 163 25.70 13.83 16.65
CA PRO A 163 24.62 14.07 17.57
C PRO A 163 23.25 13.76 16.95
N VAL A 164 22.27 13.50 17.81
CA VAL A 164 20.86 13.44 17.44
C VAL A 164 20.44 14.70 16.66
N GLY A 165 19.64 14.52 15.60
CA GLY A 165 19.18 15.62 14.74
C GLY A 165 20.09 15.95 13.55
N THR A 166 21.19 15.21 13.37
CA THR A 166 22.05 15.34 12.18
C THR A 166 21.26 15.05 10.90
N SER A 167 21.29 15.99 9.95
CA SER A 167 20.57 15.85 8.68
C SER A 167 21.20 14.78 7.78
N LEU A 168 20.40 14.17 6.90
CA LEU A 168 20.89 13.20 5.91
C LEU A 168 22.00 13.77 5.00
N ASN A 169 21.89 15.04 4.61
CA ASN A 169 22.92 15.72 3.82
C ASN A 169 24.24 15.83 4.59
N LYS A 170 24.18 16.18 5.89
CA LYS A 170 25.37 16.25 6.73
C LYS A 170 25.95 14.87 6.98
N ALA A 171 25.11 13.87 7.22
CA ALA A 171 25.52 12.48 7.35
C ALA A 171 26.25 11.99 6.08
N LYS A 172 25.74 12.34 4.89
CA LYS A 172 26.39 12.02 3.60
C LYS A 172 27.80 12.61 3.50
N GLU A 173 27.97 13.88 3.86
CA GLU A 173 29.30 14.52 3.89
C GLU A 173 30.28 13.80 4.82
N ILE A 174 29.82 13.42 6.02
CA ILE A 174 30.65 12.75 7.04
C ILE A 174 31.01 11.34 6.60
N LEU A 175 30.04 10.55 6.13
CA LEU A 175 30.26 9.21 5.58
C LEU A 175 31.29 9.25 4.44
N GLN A 176 31.18 10.22 3.53
CA GLN A 176 32.12 10.40 2.41
C GLN A 176 33.51 10.83 2.88
N LYS A 177 33.60 11.81 3.79
CA LYS A 177 34.86 12.35 4.32
C LYS A 177 35.66 11.25 5.03
N HIS A 178 34.99 10.45 5.84
CA HIS A 178 35.63 9.39 6.64
C HIS A 178 35.66 8.02 5.93
N ARG A 179 35.04 7.91 4.75
CA ARG A 179 34.97 6.68 3.93
C ARG A 179 34.42 5.47 4.70
N ILE A 180 33.38 5.72 5.47
CA ILE A 180 32.68 4.72 6.29
C ILE A 180 31.26 4.49 5.77
N GLU A 181 30.71 3.30 6.01
CA GLU A 181 29.37 2.92 5.52
C GLU A 181 28.25 3.14 6.55
N LYS A 182 28.63 3.31 7.81
CA LYS A 182 27.75 3.38 8.97
C LYS A 182 28.18 4.54 9.85
N LEU A 183 27.22 5.34 10.27
CA LEU A 183 27.41 6.51 11.12
C LEU A 183 26.57 6.36 12.38
N LEU A 184 27.26 6.30 13.52
CA LEU A 184 26.64 6.09 14.83
C LEU A 184 26.11 7.42 15.36
N VAL A 185 24.86 7.41 15.83
CA VAL A 185 24.20 8.59 16.39
C VAL A 185 24.16 8.46 17.90
N VAL A 186 24.65 9.46 18.62
CA VAL A 186 24.75 9.47 20.08
C VAL A 186 24.08 10.68 20.70
N ASP A 187 23.63 10.54 21.96
CA ASP A 187 23.19 11.65 22.80
C ASP A 187 24.37 12.36 23.50
N ASP A 188 24.05 13.36 24.32
CA ASP A 188 25.04 14.14 25.09
C ASP A 188 25.78 13.30 26.16
N ASN A 189 25.22 12.16 26.57
CA ASN A 189 25.81 11.21 27.52
C ASN A 189 26.62 10.11 26.84
N HIS A 190 26.77 10.16 25.51
CA HIS A 190 27.43 9.14 24.69
C HIS A 190 26.70 7.78 24.62
N ASN A 191 25.39 7.78 24.89
CA ASN A 191 24.55 6.62 24.66
C ASN A 191 24.22 6.51 23.17
N LEU A 192 24.14 5.30 22.66
CA LEU A 192 23.76 5.06 21.27
C LEU A 192 22.25 5.26 21.09
N THR A 193 21.87 6.26 20.30
CA THR A 193 20.46 6.57 20.01
C THR A 193 20.04 6.16 18.60
N GLY A 194 20.98 5.95 17.69
CA GLY A 194 20.64 5.62 16.30
C GLY A 194 21.81 5.23 15.40
N LEU A 195 21.46 4.83 14.18
CA LEU A 195 22.41 4.44 13.13
C LEU A 195 21.96 4.95 11.77
N ILE A 196 22.85 5.63 11.04
CA ILE A 196 22.62 6.05 9.64
C ILE A 196 23.53 5.21 8.74
N THR A 197 22.99 4.68 7.64
CA THR A 197 23.76 3.86 6.70
C THR A 197 23.83 4.48 5.30
N VAL A 198 24.92 4.23 4.57
CA VAL A 198 25.06 4.63 3.15
C VAL A 198 23.93 4.02 2.32
N LYS A 199 23.51 2.79 2.64
CA LYS A 199 22.44 2.08 1.93
C LYS A 199 21.11 2.85 2.03
N ASP A 200 20.79 3.43 3.18
CA ASP A 200 19.56 4.20 3.35
C ASP A 200 19.61 5.55 2.61
N ILE A 201 20.77 6.19 2.56
CA ILE A 201 20.99 7.41 1.76
C ILE A 201 20.81 7.10 0.26
N GLN A 202 21.41 6.00 -0.23
CA GLN A 202 21.27 5.58 -1.63
C GLN A 202 19.81 5.31 -2.00
N LYS A 203 19.06 4.59 -1.15
CA LYS A 203 17.64 4.34 -1.39
C LYS A 203 16.81 5.62 -1.43
N ASN A 204 17.12 6.62 -0.61
CA ASN A 204 16.47 7.93 -0.67
C ASN A 204 16.72 8.63 -2.03
N GLU A 205 17.90 8.45 -2.64
CA GLU A 205 18.22 8.98 -3.97
C GLU A 205 17.57 8.17 -5.10
N ASP A 206 17.52 6.85 -4.98
CA ASP A 206 16.90 5.96 -5.96
C ASP A 206 15.37 6.12 -6.00
N TYR A 207 14.77 6.44 -4.85
CA TYR A 207 13.33 6.54 -4.62
C TYR A 207 12.94 7.89 -3.99
N PRO A 208 13.12 9.02 -4.70
CA PRO A 208 12.87 10.36 -4.15
C PRO A 208 11.39 10.64 -3.87
N ASN A 209 10.48 9.87 -4.49
CA ASN A 209 9.04 9.97 -4.29
C ASN A 209 8.51 8.94 -3.28
N ALA A 210 9.38 8.24 -2.54
CA ALA A 210 8.94 7.22 -1.59
C ALA A 210 7.93 7.76 -0.56
N CYS A 211 6.88 7.00 -0.30
CA CYS A 211 5.88 7.29 0.72
C CYS A 211 6.45 6.89 2.08
N LYS A 212 6.80 7.90 2.89
CA LYS A 212 7.52 7.74 4.15
C LYS A 212 6.78 8.38 5.32
N ASP A 213 6.96 7.80 6.51
CA ASP A 213 6.54 8.39 7.77
C ASP A 213 7.52 9.47 8.25
N ASN A 214 7.22 10.08 9.39
CA ASN A 214 8.03 11.16 9.97
C ASN A 214 9.44 10.69 10.39
N ASN A 215 9.67 9.38 10.53
CA ASN A 215 10.96 8.77 10.83
C ASN A 215 11.73 8.37 9.55
N GLY A 216 11.17 8.67 8.37
CA GLY A 216 11.73 8.30 7.07
C GLY A 216 11.57 6.82 6.73
N ARG A 217 10.71 6.09 7.45
CA ARG A 217 10.40 4.67 7.16
C ARG A 217 9.30 4.57 6.13
N LEU A 218 9.31 3.53 5.31
CA LEU A 218 8.24 3.31 4.34
C LEU A 218 6.89 3.18 5.05
N ARG A 219 5.83 3.72 4.44
CA ARG A 219 4.47 3.58 4.95
C ARG A 219 3.84 2.26 4.51
N VAL A 220 3.03 1.68 5.38
CA VAL A 220 2.32 0.41 5.13
C VAL A 220 0.97 0.39 5.84
N GLY A 221 -0.03 -0.18 5.18
CA GLY A 221 -1.31 -0.50 5.80
C GLY A 221 -1.47 -2.00 6.03
N ALA A 222 -2.41 -2.38 6.88
CA ALA A 222 -2.78 -3.78 7.09
C ALA A 222 -4.30 -3.93 7.21
N ALA A 223 -4.86 -4.97 6.60
CA ALA A 223 -6.27 -5.26 6.69
C ALA A 223 -6.63 -5.99 7.98
N ILE A 224 -7.82 -5.73 8.50
CA ILE A 224 -8.45 -6.50 9.58
C ILE A 224 -9.89 -6.83 9.21
N GLY A 225 -10.46 -7.83 9.87
CA GLY A 225 -11.86 -8.21 9.72
C GLY A 225 -12.79 -7.45 10.67
N VAL A 226 -13.91 -8.10 10.96
CA VAL A 226 -14.84 -7.71 12.03
C VAL A 226 -15.13 -8.87 12.99
N SER A 227 -14.31 -9.91 12.93
CA SER A 227 -14.29 -11.08 13.80
C SER A 227 -13.76 -10.74 15.21
N GLU A 228 -13.90 -11.68 16.16
CA GLU A 228 -13.50 -11.48 17.56
C GLU A 228 -12.00 -11.17 17.72
N ASP A 229 -11.14 -11.74 16.86
CA ASP A 229 -9.68 -11.51 16.86
C ASP A 229 -9.26 -10.16 16.28
N SER A 230 -10.18 -9.40 15.67
CA SER A 230 -9.85 -8.17 14.94
C SER A 230 -9.30 -7.06 15.85
N TYR A 231 -9.72 -7.03 17.11
CA TYR A 231 -9.19 -6.07 18.09
C TYR A 231 -7.75 -6.39 18.50
N GLU A 232 -7.46 -7.65 18.84
CA GLU A 232 -6.11 -8.11 19.17
C GLU A 232 -5.16 -7.91 17.98
N ARG A 233 -5.61 -8.25 16.77
CA ARG A 233 -4.86 -8.03 15.53
C ARG A 233 -4.51 -6.55 15.34
N ALA A 234 -5.46 -5.64 15.57
CA ALA A 234 -5.19 -4.20 15.48
C ALA A 234 -4.16 -3.73 16.51
N ALA A 235 -4.25 -4.23 17.76
CA ALA A 235 -3.32 -3.90 18.83
C ALA A 235 -1.88 -4.37 18.50
N GLU A 236 -1.73 -5.60 17.99
CA GLU A 236 -0.42 -6.14 17.61
C GLU A 236 0.18 -5.43 16.38
N LEU A 237 -0.64 -5.03 15.42
CA LEU A 237 -0.18 -4.25 14.27
C LEU A 237 0.27 -2.84 14.67
N LEU A 238 -0.39 -2.23 15.65
CA LEU A 238 0.02 -0.96 16.25
C LEU A 238 1.39 -1.06 16.94
N ARG A 239 1.68 -2.20 17.58
CA ARG A 239 2.97 -2.45 18.25
C ARG A 239 4.16 -2.40 17.28
N VAL A 240 3.94 -2.71 16.01
CA VAL A 240 4.95 -2.64 14.93
C VAL A 240 4.78 -1.41 14.03
N ASP A 241 4.15 -0.35 14.54
CA ASP A 241 3.98 0.94 13.87
C ASP A 241 3.32 0.86 12.48
N VAL A 242 2.26 0.06 12.34
CA VAL A 242 1.40 0.13 11.15
C VAL A 242 0.88 1.57 10.96
N ASP A 243 0.94 2.10 9.74
CA ASP A 243 0.51 3.49 9.50
C ASP A 243 -1.02 3.62 9.46
N VAL A 244 -1.70 2.61 8.92
CA VAL A 244 -3.16 2.62 8.75
C VAL A 244 -3.73 1.19 8.79
N VAL A 245 -4.86 1.03 9.48
CA VAL A 245 -5.61 -0.22 9.49
C VAL A 245 -6.81 -0.12 8.56
N VAL A 246 -7.07 -1.17 7.78
CA VAL A 246 -8.17 -1.25 6.81
C VAL A 246 -9.19 -2.29 7.28
N ILE A 247 -10.34 -1.84 7.78
CA ILE A 247 -11.47 -2.74 8.07
C ILE A 247 -12.08 -3.14 6.72
N ASP A 248 -11.84 -4.39 6.31
CA ASP A 248 -12.14 -4.90 4.98
C ASP A 248 -13.29 -5.92 5.02
N THR A 249 -14.50 -5.44 4.76
CA THR A 249 -15.75 -6.22 4.71
C THR A 249 -16.45 -6.08 3.35
N ALA A 250 -17.30 -7.04 2.98
CA ALA A 250 -18.16 -6.90 1.81
C ALA A 250 -19.27 -5.84 2.01
N HIS A 251 -19.69 -5.59 3.25
CA HIS A 251 -20.74 -4.62 3.57
C HIS A 251 -20.38 -3.74 4.79
N GLY A 252 -19.73 -2.61 4.50
CA GLY A 252 -19.26 -1.64 5.51
C GLY A 252 -20.39 -0.95 6.29
N HIS A 253 -21.59 -0.87 5.72
CA HIS A 253 -22.75 -0.26 6.38
C HIS A 253 -23.48 -1.24 7.33
N SER A 254 -22.76 -2.24 7.85
CA SER A 254 -23.32 -3.19 8.83
C SER A 254 -23.04 -2.73 10.26
N LYS A 255 -23.96 -3.03 11.17
CA LYS A 255 -23.86 -2.63 12.59
C LYS A 255 -22.58 -3.13 13.27
N GLY A 256 -22.09 -4.32 12.90
CA GLY A 256 -20.85 -4.87 13.43
C GLY A 256 -19.65 -3.99 13.08
N VAL A 257 -19.53 -3.59 11.82
CA VAL A 257 -18.46 -2.72 11.32
C VAL A 257 -18.47 -1.37 12.04
N LEU A 258 -19.63 -0.72 12.13
CA LEU A 258 -19.75 0.58 12.80
C LEU A 258 -19.27 0.51 14.26
N LYS A 259 -19.68 -0.53 14.99
CA LYS A 259 -19.23 -0.76 16.36
C LYS A 259 -17.74 -1.04 16.46
N SER A 260 -17.17 -1.82 15.53
CA SER A 260 -15.73 -2.09 15.51
C SER A 260 -14.92 -0.81 15.29
N ILE A 261 -15.40 0.11 14.44
CA ILE A 261 -14.77 1.42 14.23
C ILE A 261 -14.82 2.23 15.52
N GLU A 262 -16.01 2.36 16.14
CA GLU A 262 -16.19 3.12 17.39
C GLU A 262 -15.27 2.60 18.50
N LEU A 263 -15.18 1.27 18.66
CA LEU A 263 -14.32 0.63 19.65
C LEU A 263 -12.84 0.92 19.39
N LEU A 264 -12.36 0.69 18.15
CA LEU A 264 -10.96 0.93 17.80
C LEU A 264 -10.59 2.41 17.92
N LYS A 265 -11.49 3.34 17.59
CA LYS A 265 -11.26 4.78 17.76
C LYS A 265 -11.25 5.21 19.22
N SER A 266 -12.09 4.59 20.07
CA SER A 266 -12.08 4.82 21.52
C SER A 266 -10.73 4.43 22.13
N ASP A 267 -10.26 3.22 21.81
CA ASP A 267 -9.12 2.63 22.50
C ASP A 267 -7.78 3.04 21.86
N PHE A 268 -7.79 3.33 20.55
CA PHE A 268 -6.63 3.75 19.77
C PHE A 268 -6.92 5.06 19.00
N PRO A 269 -7.07 6.21 19.67
CA PRO A 269 -7.52 7.46 19.04
C PRO A 269 -6.58 8.01 17.95
N GLN A 270 -5.29 7.62 18.00
CA GLN A 270 -4.28 8.01 17.01
C GLN A 270 -4.21 7.05 15.81
N LEU A 271 -4.86 5.89 15.87
CA LEU A 271 -4.88 4.93 14.78
C LEU A 271 -5.67 5.51 13.61
N SER A 272 -5.02 5.56 12.44
CA SER A 272 -5.71 5.84 11.18
C SER A 272 -6.50 4.62 10.75
N ILE A 273 -7.80 4.79 10.49
CA ILE A 273 -8.73 3.72 10.12
C ILE A 273 -9.34 4.06 8.75
N ILE A 274 -9.12 3.16 7.79
CA ILE A 274 -9.89 3.08 6.55
C ILE A 274 -10.96 2.01 6.76
N ALA A 275 -12.20 2.27 6.35
CA ALA A 275 -13.23 1.22 6.36
C ALA A 275 -14.01 1.16 5.05
N GLY A 276 -14.39 -0.06 4.69
CA GLY A 276 -15.26 -0.32 3.55
C GLY A 276 -15.59 -1.81 3.41
N ASN A 277 -16.36 -2.21 2.40
CA ASN A 277 -16.80 -1.34 1.30
C ASN A 277 -18.21 -0.81 1.48
N VAL A 278 -18.42 0.43 1.05
CA VAL A 278 -19.75 1.01 0.84
C VAL A 278 -19.88 1.44 -0.62
N ALA A 279 -21.11 1.67 -1.07
CA ALA A 279 -21.40 2.08 -2.45
C ALA A 279 -22.49 3.15 -2.53
N THR A 280 -22.85 3.75 -1.39
CA THR A 280 -23.90 4.77 -1.28
C THR A 280 -23.46 5.90 -0.37
N GLY A 281 -24.05 7.08 -0.55
CA GLY A 281 -23.84 8.23 0.32
C GLY A 281 -24.24 7.93 1.78
N GLU A 282 -25.34 7.20 2.01
CA GLU A 282 -25.76 6.85 3.38
C GLU A 282 -24.76 5.92 4.08
N GLY A 283 -24.20 4.93 3.38
CA GLY A 283 -23.16 4.08 3.95
C GLY A 283 -21.87 4.83 4.23
N THR A 284 -21.54 5.79 3.36
CA THR A 284 -20.40 6.70 3.56
C THR A 284 -20.59 7.55 4.80
N LYS A 285 -21.76 8.18 4.97
CA LYS A 285 -22.07 8.99 6.15
C LYS A 285 -22.00 8.16 7.43
N ALA A 286 -22.56 6.95 7.43
CA ALA A 286 -22.52 6.07 8.60
C ALA A 286 -21.10 5.70 9.03
N LEU A 287 -20.20 5.43 8.07
CA LEU A 287 -18.79 5.17 8.39
C LEU A 287 -18.08 6.42 8.93
N ILE A 288 -18.34 7.59 8.35
CA ILE A 288 -17.79 8.87 8.82
C ILE A 288 -18.27 9.16 10.25
N ASP A 289 -19.56 8.98 10.52
CA ASP A 289 -20.15 9.21 11.84
C ASP A 289 -19.61 8.25 12.91
N ALA A 290 -19.23 7.03 12.51
CA ALA A 290 -18.55 6.07 13.38
C ALA A 290 -17.07 6.46 13.66
N GLY A 291 -16.50 7.38 12.88
CA GLY A 291 -15.19 7.97 13.13
C GLY A 291 -14.06 7.49 12.21
N VAL A 292 -14.33 6.95 11.02
CA VAL A 292 -13.26 6.58 10.07
C VAL A 292 -12.49 7.80 9.57
N ASP A 293 -11.21 7.63 9.25
CA ASP A 293 -10.38 8.70 8.67
C ASP A 293 -10.38 8.68 7.14
N CYS A 294 -10.93 7.63 6.53
CA CYS A 294 -11.07 7.47 5.08
C CYS A 294 -12.07 6.36 4.76
N VAL A 295 -12.82 6.53 3.67
CA VAL A 295 -13.85 5.57 3.23
C VAL A 295 -13.42 4.83 1.97
N LYS A 296 -13.56 3.50 1.96
CA LYS A 296 -13.27 2.64 0.80
C LYS A 296 -14.55 2.27 0.04
N ILE A 297 -14.60 2.61 -1.25
CA ILE A 297 -15.83 2.59 -2.07
C ILE A 297 -15.75 1.53 -3.16
N GLY A 298 -16.80 0.71 -3.22
CA GLY A 298 -17.03 -0.19 -4.34
C GLY A 298 -17.60 -1.53 -3.91
N ILE A 299 -18.76 -1.92 -4.45
CA ILE A 299 -19.36 -3.23 -4.20
C ILE A 299 -19.57 -3.93 -5.54
N GLY A 300 -18.89 -5.06 -5.71
CA GLY A 300 -19.02 -5.95 -6.87
C GLY A 300 -18.37 -5.47 -8.18
N ALA A 301 -17.57 -4.40 -8.17
CA ALA A 301 -16.89 -3.89 -9.37
C ALA A 301 -15.57 -4.62 -9.69
N GLY A 302 -15.01 -5.37 -8.73
CA GLY A 302 -13.72 -6.04 -8.89
C GLY A 302 -13.74 -7.12 -9.96
N ALA A 303 -12.64 -7.27 -10.70
CA ALA A 303 -12.53 -8.21 -11.84
C ALA A 303 -12.79 -9.68 -11.47
N SER A 304 -12.53 -10.08 -10.22
CA SER A 304 -12.74 -11.44 -9.70
C SER A 304 -13.97 -11.56 -8.80
N CYS A 305 -14.79 -10.51 -8.68
CA CYS A 305 -15.94 -10.47 -7.78
C CYS A 305 -17.23 -10.80 -8.51
N THR A 306 -18.04 -11.68 -7.92
CA THR A 306 -19.35 -12.10 -8.46
C THR A 306 -20.52 -11.69 -7.58
N THR A 307 -20.32 -10.86 -6.55
CA THR A 307 -21.38 -10.32 -5.66
C THR A 307 -22.59 -9.80 -6.42
N ARG A 308 -22.39 -9.03 -7.49
CA ARG A 308 -23.50 -8.50 -8.31
C ARG A 308 -24.32 -9.58 -9.01
N VAL A 309 -23.69 -10.69 -9.35
CA VAL A 309 -24.31 -11.81 -10.05
C VAL A 309 -24.99 -12.76 -9.05
N ILE A 310 -24.30 -13.09 -7.97
CA ILE A 310 -24.74 -14.09 -6.98
C ILE A 310 -25.74 -13.49 -5.98
N ALA A 311 -25.41 -12.35 -5.38
CA ALA A 311 -26.27 -11.69 -4.39
C ALA A 311 -27.25 -10.68 -5.03
N GLY A 312 -27.00 -10.25 -6.28
CA GLY A 312 -27.81 -9.23 -6.94
C GLY A 312 -27.61 -7.81 -6.39
N VAL A 313 -26.54 -7.56 -5.63
CA VAL A 313 -26.29 -6.30 -4.93
C VAL A 313 -25.07 -5.58 -5.52
N GLY A 314 -25.20 -4.27 -5.75
CA GLY A 314 -24.09 -3.40 -6.14
C GLY A 314 -24.57 -2.08 -6.76
N VAL A 315 -23.62 -1.17 -6.99
CA VAL A 315 -23.85 0.12 -7.67
C VAL A 315 -22.74 0.31 -8.71
N PRO A 316 -23.04 0.75 -9.94
CA PRO A 316 -22.01 1.10 -10.93
C PRO A 316 -20.93 2.01 -10.32
N GLN A 317 -19.66 1.66 -10.55
CA GLN A 317 -18.54 2.12 -9.71
C GLN A 317 -18.38 3.64 -9.74
N LEU A 318 -18.54 4.27 -10.91
CA LEU A 318 -18.42 5.72 -11.03
C LEU A 318 -19.52 6.44 -10.23
N THR A 319 -20.78 6.00 -10.34
CA THR A 319 -21.87 6.55 -9.52
C THR A 319 -21.64 6.32 -8.03
N ALA A 320 -21.15 5.14 -7.63
CA ALA A 320 -20.84 4.86 -6.23
C ALA A 320 -19.78 5.83 -5.67
N ILE A 321 -18.74 6.14 -6.46
CA ILE A 321 -17.71 7.12 -6.10
C ILE A 321 -18.34 8.50 -5.93
N ILE A 322 -19.07 8.99 -6.94
CA ILE A 322 -19.68 10.34 -6.93
C ILE A 322 -20.62 10.49 -5.73
N ASP A 323 -21.56 9.55 -5.55
CA ASP A 323 -22.55 9.60 -4.45
C ASP A 323 -21.85 9.58 -3.06
N SER A 324 -20.68 8.96 -2.94
CA SER A 324 -19.90 8.90 -1.69
C SER A 324 -19.06 10.16 -1.47
N VAL A 325 -18.42 10.67 -2.53
CA VAL A 325 -17.61 11.90 -2.52
C VAL A 325 -18.46 13.11 -2.14
N ASP A 326 -19.70 13.20 -2.64
CA ASP A 326 -20.62 14.31 -2.31
C ASP A 326 -20.92 14.39 -0.80
N VAL A 327 -20.90 13.25 -0.10
CA VAL A 327 -21.05 13.19 1.36
C VAL A 327 -19.72 13.49 2.04
N ALA A 328 -18.65 12.80 1.66
CA ALA A 328 -17.36 12.83 2.34
C ALA A 328 -16.67 14.20 2.26
N ARG A 329 -16.86 14.95 1.16
CA ARG A 329 -16.31 16.29 0.98
C ARG A 329 -16.78 17.29 2.03
N ASN A 330 -18.02 17.18 2.49
CA ASN A 330 -18.57 18.11 3.50
C ASN A 330 -17.88 17.95 4.87
N GLU A 331 -17.25 16.79 5.10
CA GLU A 331 -16.61 16.41 6.37
C GLU A 331 -15.07 16.38 6.24
N ASP A 332 -14.51 16.79 5.09
CA ASP A 332 -13.06 16.69 4.76
C ASP A 332 -12.49 15.28 4.92
N ILE A 333 -13.29 14.24 4.60
CA ILE A 333 -12.87 12.83 4.68
C ILE A 333 -12.47 12.32 3.29
N PRO A 334 -11.24 11.79 3.12
CA PRO A 334 -10.81 11.19 1.86
C PRO A 334 -11.58 9.92 1.46
N VAL A 335 -11.63 9.67 0.16
CA VAL A 335 -12.30 8.52 -0.44
C VAL A 335 -11.35 7.70 -1.32
N ILE A 336 -11.38 6.38 -1.19
CA ILE A 336 -10.66 5.42 -2.04
C ILE A 336 -11.64 4.75 -3.00
N ALA A 337 -11.36 4.80 -4.29
CA ALA A 337 -12.06 3.98 -5.29
C ALA A 337 -11.44 2.58 -5.40
N ASP A 338 -12.19 1.54 -5.03
CA ASP A 338 -11.73 0.14 -4.98
C ASP A 338 -12.49 -0.74 -5.98
N GLY A 339 -11.76 -1.26 -6.98
CA GLY A 339 -12.29 -2.18 -8.00
C GLY A 339 -12.80 -1.51 -9.29
N GLY A 340 -12.91 -2.31 -10.35
CA GLY A 340 -13.39 -1.88 -11.68
C GLY A 340 -12.39 -1.13 -12.56
N LEU A 341 -11.14 -0.98 -12.11
CA LEU A 341 -10.11 -0.19 -12.76
C LEU A 341 -9.23 -1.08 -13.67
N ARG A 342 -9.24 -0.85 -14.98
CA ARG A 342 -8.53 -1.69 -15.97
C ARG A 342 -7.43 -0.93 -16.70
N TYR A 343 -7.60 0.37 -16.89
CA TYR A 343 -6.64 1.21 -17.59
C TYR A 343 -6.35 2.48 -16.79
N SER A 344 -5.23 3.15 -17.08
CA SER A 344 -4.89 4.43 -16.46
C SER A 344 -5.99 5.50 -16.66
N GLY A 345 -6.75 5.42 -17.76
CA GLY A 345 -7.93 6.26 -17.98
C GLY A 345 -9.06 6.01 -16.97
N ASP A 346 -9.28 4.77 -16.51
CA ASP A 346 -10.28 4.47 -15.47
C ASP A 346 -9.83 5.07 -14.13
N LEU A 347 -8.53 5.00 -13.82
CA LEU A 347 -7.96 5.64 -12.63
C LEU A 347 -8.16 7.15 -12.69
N ALA A 348 -7.88 7.77 -13.84
CA ALA A 348 -8.09 9.20 -14.04
C ALA A 348 -9.57 9.58 -13.88
N LYS A 349 -10.51 8.79 -14.41
CA LYS A 349 -11.95 9.02 -14.23
C LYS A 349 -12.36 8.89 -12.76
N ALA A 350 -11.84 7.92 -12.01
CA ALA A 350 -12.13 7.79 -10.58
C ALA A 350 -11.64 9.01 -9.78
N LEU A 351 -10.43 9.50 -10.06
CA LEU A 351 -9.87 10.69 -9.41
C LEU A 351 -10.61 11.98 -9.81
N ALA A 352 -10.98 12.11 -11.09
CA ALA A 352 -11.81 13.22 -11.59
C ALA A 352 -13.22 13.21 -11.00
N ALA A 353 -13.76 12.05 -10.62
CA ALA A 353 -15.00 11.92 -9.86
C ALA A 353 -14.85 12.33 -8.38
N GLY A 354 -13.64 12.69 -7.96
CA GLY A 354 -13.33 13.24 -6.64
C GLY A 354 -12.78 12.25 -5.63
N ALA A 355 -12.53 10.99 -6.01
CA ALA A 355 -11.75 10.09 -5.15
C ALA A 355 -10.34 10.65 -4.94
N ASN A 356 -9.82 10.53 -3.73
CA ASN A 356 -8.47 10.99 -3.40
C ASN A 356 -7.42 10.00 -3.90
N SER A 357 -7.75 8.71 -3.89
CA SER A 357 -6.86 7.64 -4.29
C SER A 357 -7.65 6.44 -4.85
N VAL A 358 -6.93 5.52 -5.48
CA VAL A 358 -7.49 4.30 -6.04
C VAL A 358 -6.80 3.07 -5.46
N MET A 359 -7.55 2.00 -5.25
CA MET A 359 -7.03 0.71 -4.81
C MET A 359 -7.06 -0.30 -5.96
N LEU A 360 -5.91 -0.90 -6.25
CA LEU A 360 -5.70 -1.77 -7.41
C LEU A 360 -5.49 -3.22 -6.99
N GLY A 361 -6.28 -4.12 -7.58
CA GLY A 361 -6.14 -5.57 -7.44
C GLY A 361 -5.47 -6.20 -8.66
N SER A 362 -6.26 -6.65 -9.64
CA SER A 362 -5.80 -7.36 -10.84
C SER A 362 -4.67 -6.67 -11.61
N LEU A 363 -4.66 -5.33 -11.64
CA LEU A 363 -3.60 -4.57 -12.30
C LEU A 363 -2.21 -4.80 -11.68
N LEU A 364 -2.14 -5.18 -10.40
CA LEU A 364 -0.91 -5.40 -9.64
C LEU A 364 -0.65 -6.89 -9.31
N ALA A 365 -1.61 -7.77 -9.60
CA ALA A 365 -1.49 -9.21 -9.29
C ALA A 365 -0.45 -9.95 -10.16
N GLY A 366 -0.16 -9.43 -11.37
CA GLY A 366 0.79 -10.04 -12.32
C GLY A 366 2.25 -9.59 -12.17
N MET A 367 2.60 -8.90 -11.09
CA MET A 367 3.93 -8.29 -10.92
C MET A 367 4.95 -9.27 -10.31
N ASP A 368 6.24 -8.95 -10.41
CA ASP A 368 7.31 -9.68 -9.71
C ASP A 368 7.05 -9.73 -8.21
N GLU A 369 6.62 -8.61 -7.63
CA GLU A 369 6.48 -8.42 -6.19
C GLU A 369 5.14 -8.92 -5.61
N SER A 370 4.22 -9.39 -6.46
CA SER A 370 2.96 -9.95 -5.98
C SER A 370 3.17 -11.38 -5.44
N PRO A 371 2.41 -11.82 -4.42
CA PRO A 371 2.59 -13.14 -3.80
C PRO A 371 2.02 -14.31 -4.62
N GLY A 372 1.24 -14.03 -5.67
CA GLY A 372 0.65 -15.06 -6.54
C GLY A 372 1.72 -15.98 -7.16
N GLU A 373 1.37 -17.24 -7.38
CA GLU A 373 2.28 -18.21 -8.00
C GLU A 373 2.42 -17.95 -9.50
N THR A 374 3.64 -18.06 -10.03
CA THR A 374 3.89 -17.96 -11.47
C THR A 374 3.48 -19.25 -12.17
N ILE A 375 2.59 -19.14 -13.16
CA ILE A 375 2.04 -20.24 -13.94
C ILE A 375 2.51 -20.11 -15.38
N LEU A 376 3.03 -21.20 -15.96
CA LEU A 376 3.31 -21.29 -17.39
C LEU A 376 2.11 -21.90 -18.11
N TYR A 377 1.46 -21.13 -18.99
CA TYR A 377 0.31 -21.58 -19.76
C TYR A 377 0.49 -21.21 -21.23
N GLU A 378 0.40 -22.19 -22.13
CA GLU A 378 0.59 -22.02 -23.59
C GLU A 378 1.87 -21.24 -23.97
N GLY A 379 2.96 -21.48 -23.22
CA GLY A 379 4.26 -20.82 -23.46
C GLY A 379 4.34 -19.36 -22.99
N ARG A 380 3.31 -18.83 -22.34
CA ARG A 380 3.30 -17.50 -21.71
C ARG A 380 3.27 -17.62 -20.19
N GLN A 381 3.86 -16.63 -19.53
CA GLN A 381 3.86 -16.54 -18.07
C GLN A 381 2.63 -15.77 -17.57
N TYR A 382 1.99 -16.33 -16.56
CA TYR A 382 0.87 -15.76 -15.83
C TYR A 382 1.17 -15.80 -14.34
N LYS A 383 0.36 -15.11 -13.53
CA LYS A 383 0.32 -15.30 -12.07
C LYS A 383 -1.08 -15.65 -11.62
N SER A 384 -1.19 -16.47 -10.58
CA SER A 384 -2.48 -16.79 -9.96
C SER A 384 -3.11 -15.53 -9.37
N TYR A 385 -4.43 -15.40 -9.54
CA TYR A 385 -5.20 -14.28 -9.03
C TYR A 385 -6.58 -14.76 -8.61
N ARG A 386 -7.01 -14.43 -7.39
CA ARG A 386 -8.33 -14.82 -6.88
C ARG A 386 -9.01 -13.69 -6.14
N GLY A 387 -10.33 -13.64 -6.24
CA GLY A 387 -11.13 -12.73 -5.41
C GLY A 387 -11.22 -13.22 -3.98
N MET A 388 -11.31 -12.31 -3.01
CA MET A 388 -11.42 -12.70 -1.60
C MET A 388 -12.70 -13.49 -1.29
N GLY A 389 -13.71 -13.44 -2.16
CA GLY A 389 -14.93 -14.24 -2.07
C GLY A 389 -14.84 -15.59 -2.79
N SER A 390 -13.67 -15.97 -3.33
CA SER A 390 -13.49 -17.29 -3.92
C SER A 390 -13.45 -18.37 -2.84
N MET A 391 -13.78 -19.60 -3.24
CA MET A 391 -13.71 -20.75 -2.34
C MET A 391 -12.32 -20.94 -1.71
N GLY A 392 -11.25 -20.78 -2.48
CA GLY A 392 -9.89 -20.96 -1.98
C GLY A 392 -9.44 -19.84 -1.04
N ALA A 393 -9.87 -18.59 -1.28
CA ALA A 393 -9.59 -17.48 -0.37
C ALA A 393 -10.37 -17.62 0.95
N MET A 394 -11.66 -17.96 0.87
CA MET A 394 -12.53 -18.10 2.05
C MET A 394 -12.06 -19.22 2.97
N LYS A 395 -11.60 -20.35 2.39
CA LYS A 395 -10.96 -21.46 3.15
C LYS A 395 -9.68 -21.05 3.88
N LYS A 396 -9.02 -19.96 3.48
CA LYS A 396 -7.82 -19.41 4.11
C LYS A 396 -8.08 -18.19 5.00
N GLY A 397 -9.34 -17.94 5.37
CA GLY A 397 -9.66 -16.93 6.40
C GLY A 397 -10.41 -15.69 5.91
N SER A 398 -10.83 -15.60 4.65
CA SER A 398 -11.67 -14.48 4.19
C SER A 398 -13.17 -14.72 4.30
N GLY A 399 -13.61 -15.78 4.98
CA GLY A 399 -15.03 -16.11 5.15
C GLY A 399 -15.83 -15.07 5.95
N ASP A 400 -15.21 -14.46 6.96
CA ASP A 400 -15.84 -13.43 7.81
C ASP A 400 -16.23 -12.18 6.99
N ARG A 401 -15.42 -11.83 5.98
CA ARG A 401 -15.68 -10.72 5.05
C ARG A 401 -17.04 -10.83 4.36
N TYR A 402 -17.51 -12.07 4.14
CA TYR A 402 -18.77 -12.40 3.47
C TYR A 402 -19.81 -12.99 4.44
N PHE A 403 -19.65 -12.78 5.75
CA PHE A 403 -20.60 -13.24 6.79
C PHE A 403 -20.80 -14.77 6.81
N GLN A 404 -19.76 -15.52 6.44
CA GLN A 404 -19.78 -16.99 6.36
C GLN A 404 -18.75 -17.63 7.29
N GLU A 405 -18.34 -16.94 8.35
CA GLU A 405 -17.49 -17.49 9.39
C GLU A 405 -18.18 -18.67 10.10
N GLY A 406 -17.44 -19.76 10.32
CA GLY A 406 -17.97 -20.99 10.94
C GLY A 406 -18.87 -21.85 10.03
N ALA A 407 -19.12 -21.47 8.78
CA ALA A 407 -19.83 -22.31 7.83
C ALA A 407 -18.94 -23.50 7.37
N ASP A 408 -19.56 -24.66 7.17
CA ASP A 408 -18.89 -25.83 6.59
C ASP A 408 -18.33 -25.47 5.20
N ALA A 409 -17.08 -25.84 4.93
CA ALA A 409 -16.40 -25.59 3.67
C ALA A 409 -17.17 -26.09 2.44
N ASN A 410 -18.03 -27.10 2.59
CA ASN A 410 -18.90 -27.63 1.53
C ASN A 410 -20.20 -26.84 1.32
N LYS A 411 -20.51 -25.88 2.21
CA LYS A 411 -21.75 -25.07 2.19
C LYS A 411 -21.47 -23.57 1.95
N LEU A 412 -20.22 -23.20 1.68
CA LEU A 412 -19.87 -21.83 1.34
C LEU A 412 -20.55 -21.40 0.03
N VAL A 413 -21.03 -20.17 0.00
CA VAL A 413 -21.60 -19.50 -1.17
C VAL A 413 -20.58 -18.45 -1.63
N PRO A 414 -19.73 -18.77 -2.63
CA PRO A 414 -18.65 -17.88 -3.05
C PRO A 414 -19.18 -16.67 -3.82
N GLU A 415 -18.65 -15.49 -3.49
CA GLU A 415 -18.90 -14.21 -4.18
C GLU A 415 -17.67 -13.75 -4.98
N GLY A 416 -16.79 -14.69 -5.33
CA GLY A 416 -15.65 -14.46 -6.20
C GLY A 416 -15.17 -15.71 -6.93
N ILE A 417 -14.28 -15.49 -7.89
CA ILE A 417 -13.66 -16.55 -8.71
C ILE A 417 -12.15 -16.59 -8.52
N GLU A 418 -11.55 -17.66 -9.02
CA GLU A 418 -10.10 -17.82 -9.17
C GLU A 418 -9.76 -17.85 -10.67
N GLY A 419 -8.62 -17.26 -11.02
CA GLY A 419 -8.13 -17.21 -12.38
C GLY A 419 -6.65 -16.89 -12.41
N MET A 420 -6.20 -16.42 -13.57
CA MET A 420 -4.82 -16.02 -13.78
C MET A 420 -4.76 -14.70 -14.52
N VAL A 421 -3.73 -13.91 -14.25
CA VAL A 421 -3.45 -12.64 -14.92
C VAL A 421 -2.11 -12.72 -15.64
N PRO A 422 -1.92 -12.02 -16.78
CA PRO A 422 -0.64 -11.99 -17.47
C PRO A 422 0.48 -11.50 -16.55
N TYR A 423 1.66 -12.11 -16.66
CA TYR A 423 2.87 -11.61 -16.01
C TYR A 423 3.30 -10.27 -16.62
N ARG A 424 3.67 -9.30 -15.78
CA ARG A 424 3.91 -7.90 -16.15
C ARG A 424 5.27 -7.35 -15.70
N GLY A 425 6.11 -8.18 -15.08
CA GLY A 425 7.43 -7.76 -14.58
C GLY A 425 7.34 -6.85 -13.34
N PRO A 426 8.34 -5.98 -13.11
CA PRO A 426 8.42 -5.18 -11.89
C PRO A 426 7.30 -4.16 -11.77
N VAL A 427 6.70 -4.04 -10.59
CA VAL A 427 5.58 -3.11 -10.32
C VAL A 427 5.92 -1.65 -10.65
N ARG A 428 7.18 -1.25 -10.45
CA ARG A 428 7.68 0.11 -10.75
C ARG A 428 7.36 0.53 -12.20
N ASN A 429 7.47 -0.39 -13.16
CA ASN A 429 7.23 -0.10 -14.57
C ASN A 429 5.75 0.17 -14.83
N THR A 430 4.87 -0.66 -14.25
CA THR A 430 3.43 -0.49 -14.36
C THR A 430 2.97 0.80 -13.69
N ILE A 431 3.46 1.09 -12.48
CA ILE A 431 3.16 2.34 -11.77
C ILE A 431 3.57 3.56 -12.61
N HIS A 432 4.75 3.53 -13.23
CA HIS A 432 5.20 4.61 -14.12
C HIS A 432 4.21 4.89 -15.27
N GLN A 433 3.66 3.83 -15.89
CA GLN A 433 2.66 3.97 -16.95
C GLN A 433 1.32 4.49 -16.42
N LEU A 434 0.87 3.99 -15.27
CA LEU A 434 -0.39 4.41 -14.65
C LEU A 434 -0.36 5.90 -14.27
N ILE A 435 0.70 6.35 -13.60
CA ILE A 435 0.85 7.77 -13.23
C ILE A 435 1.05 8.66 -14.46
N GLY A 436 1.71 8.16 -15.52
CA GLY A 436 1.85 8.87 -16.79
C GLY A 436 0.49 9.13 -17.46
N GLY A 437 -0.42 8.15 -17.40
CA GLY A 437 -1.79 8.30 -17.87
C GLY A 437 -2.58 9.34 -17.06
N ILE A 438 -2.51 9.28 -15.72
CA ILE A 438 -3.18 10.26 -14.84
C ILE A 438 -2.66 11.69 -15.13
N ARG A 439 -1.33 11.87 -15.22
CA ARG A 439 -0.72 13.16 -15.56
C ARG A 439 -1.18 13.69 -16.91
N SER A 440 -1.30 12.82 -17.90
CA SER A 440 -1.79 13.20 -19.23
C SER A 440 -3.24 13.67 -19.15
N SER A 441 -4.11 12.93 -18.45
CA SER A 441 -5.52 13.34 -18.25
C SER A 441 -5.64 14.67 -17.52
N MET A 442 -4.85 14.90 -16.47
CA MET A 442 -4.80 16.18 -15.75
C MET A 442 -4.33 17.32 -16.66
N GLY A 443 -3.34 17.08 -17.50
CA GLY A 443 -2.88 18.04 -18.51
C GLY A 443 -3.98 18.42 -19.51
N TYR A 444 -4.72 17.43 -20.03
CA TYR A 444 -5.89 17.68 -20.91
C TYR A 444 -7.03 18.42 -20.20
N CYS A 445 -7.22 18.19 -18.90
CA CYS A 445 -8.25 18.83 -18.10
C CYS A 445 -7.79 20.15 -17.45
N GLY A 446 -6.54 20.58 -17.68
CA GLY A 446 -6.01 21.82 -17.14
C GLY A 446 -5.91 21.87 -15.61
N CYS A 447 -5.65 20.74 -14.96
CA CYS A 447 -5.62 20.62 -13.50
C CYS A 447 -4.19 20.39 -12.98
N GLU A 448 -3.74 21.20 -12.02
CA GLU A 448 -2.38 21.18 -11.49
C GLU A 448 -2.17 20.14 -10.38
N ASN A 449 -3.26 19.71 -9.72
CA ASN A 449 -3.21 18.74 -8.62
C ASN A 449 -4.49 17.90 -8.53
N ILE A 450 -4.47 16.84 -7.71
CA ILE A 450 -5.58 15.88 -7.56
C ILE A 450 -6.87 16.55 -7.06
N ILE A 451 -6.77 17.50 -6.13
CA ILE A 451 -7.93 18.22 -5.59
C ILE A 451 -8.62 19.03 -6.70
N GLU A 452 -7.83 19.78 -7.46
CA GLU A 452 -8.34 20.53 -8.61
C GLU A 452 -8.96 19.61 -9.66
N PHE A 453 -8.33 18.46 -9.92
CA PHE A 453 -8.83 17.47 -10.87
C PHE A 453 -10.21 16.93 -10.48
N GLY A 454 -10.43 16.63 -9.20
CA GLY A 454 -11.74 16.21 -8.69
C GLY A 454 -12.79 17.33 -8.67
N ASN A 455 -12.39 18.60 -8.62
CA ASN A 455 -13.30 19.74 -8.50
C ASN A 455 -13.69 20.38 -9.84
N LYS A 456 -12.81 20.32 -10.85
CA LYS A 456 -12.99 21.01 -12.13
C LYS A 456 -13.28 20.09 -13.30
N SER A 457 -13.02 18.79 -13.18
CA SER A 457 -13.22 17.87 -14.30
C SER A 457 -14.68 17.80 -14.72
N VAL A 458 -14.90 17.76 -16.03
CA VAL A 458 -16.23 17.64 -16.64
C VAL A 458 -16.31 16.31 -17.35
N PHE A 459 -17.36 15.55 -17.08
CA PHE A 459 -17.66 14.30 -17.77
C PHE A 459 -18.68 14.53 -18.89
N THR A 460 -18.56 13.74 -19.95
CA THR A 460 -19.62 13.56 -20.95
C THR A 460 -20.03 12.10 -20.99
N GLN A 461 -21.34 11.84 -21.01
CA GLN A 461 -21.87 10.50 -21.22
C GLN A 461 -21.68 10.11 -22.69
N ILE A 462 -21.39 8.83 -22.93
CA ILE A 462 -21.28 8.25 -24.26
C ILE A 462 -22.27 7.08 -24.42
N THR A 463 -22.43 6.63 -25.66
CA THR A 463 -23.19 5.42 -25.99
C THR A 463 -22.25 4.22 -26.09
N THR A 464 -22.82 3.02 -26.23
CA THR A 464 -22.04 1.80 -26.51
C THR A 464 -21.21 1.90 -27.80
N ALA A 465 -21.64 2.69 -28.79
CA ALA A 465 -20.85 2.95 -29.99
C ALA A 465 -19.59 3.77 -29.66
N GLY A 466 -19.71 4.72 -28.72
CA GLY A 466 -18.57 5.50 -28.22
C GLY A 466 -17.50 4.62 -27.54
N ILE A 467 -17.90 3.56 -26.84
CA ILE A 467 -16.92 2.61 -26.25
C ILE A 467 -16.08 1.95 -27.35
N LYS A 468 -16.71 1.55 -28.45
CA LYS A 468 -16.00 0.96 -29.60
C LYS A 468 -15.07 1.98 -30.26
N GLU A 469 -15.50 3.23 -30.38
CA GLU A 469 -14.69 4.34 -30.92
C GLU A 469 -13.48 4.65 -30.03
N ASN A 470 -13.63 4.59 -28.70
CA ASN A 470 -12.56 4.89 -27.74
C ASN A 470 -11.36 3.94 -27.84
N HIS A 471 -11.60 2.69 -28.23
CA HIS A 471 -10.55 1.68 -28.38
C HIS A 471 -9.99 1.71 -29.82
N PRO A 472 -8.73 1.29 -30.04
CA PRO A 472 -8.22 1.10 -31.39
C PRO A 472 -9.15 0.18 -32.20
N HIS A 473 -9.64 0.69 -33.32
CA HIS A 473 -10.56 -0.02 -34.20
C HIS A 473 -10.05 0.05 -35.64
N GLU A 474 -10.50 -0.90 -36.48
CA GLU A 474 -10.18 -0.98 -37.91
C GLU A 474 -8.69 -1.17 -38.24
N VAL A 475 -7.88 -1.59 -37.26
CA VAL A 475 -6.45 -1.90 -37.41
C VAL A 475 -6.08 -3.20 -36.70
N ARG A 476 -5.07 -3.91 -37.22
CA ARG A 476 -4.48 -5.07 -36.53
C ARG A 476 -3.33 -4.61 -35.65
N ILE A 477 -3.41 -4.86 -34.35
CA ILE A 477 -2.32 -4.55 -33.42
C ILE A 477 -1.14 -5.49 -33.69
N VAL A 478 0.00 -4.93 -34.11
CA VAL A 478 1.24 -5.69 -34.37
C VAL A 478 2.16 -5.70 -33.15
N LYS A 479 2.09 -4.65 -32.32
CA LYS A 479 2.86 -4.50 -31.09
C LYS A 479 2.01 -3.79 -30.04
N GLU A 480 1.82 -4.44 -28.91
CA GLU A 480 1.08 -3.86 -27.79
C GLU A 480 1.93 -2.85 -27.03
N ALA A 481 1.27 -1.85 -26.45
CA ALA A 481 1.89 -0.88 -25.57
C ALA A 481 1.72 -1.33 -24.11
N PRO A 482 2.69 -1.06 -23.21
CA PRO A 482 2.60 -1.48 -21.80
C PRO A 482 1.35 -0.98 -21.05
N ASN A 483 0.76 0.12 -21.51
CA ASN A 483 -0.40 0.78 -20.94
C ASN A 483 -1.74 0.39 -21.58
N TYR A 484 -1.72 -0.46 -22.62
CA TYR A 484 -2.94 -0.90 -23.32
C TYR A 484 -2.80 -2.35 -23.78
N GLN A 485 -3.50 -3.24 -23.08
CA GLN A 485 -3.67 -4.65 -23.42
C GLN A 485 -5.16 -4.94 -23.50
N VAL A 486 -5.62 -5.48 -24.61
CA VAL A 486 -7.00 -5.95 -24.75
C VAL A 486 -7.07 -7.30 -24.03
N SER A 487 -8.10 -7.53 -23.21
CA SER A 487 -8.32 -8.87 -22.68
C SER A 487 -8.66 -9.81 -23.84
N ASP A 488 -7.91 -10.92 -23.96
CA ASP A 488 -8.29 -12.05 -24.78
C ASP A 488 -9.58 -12.65 -24.16
N SER A 489 -10.73 -12.12 -24.53
CA SER A 489 -12.05 -12.61 -24.10
C SER A 489 -13.00 -12.69 -25.28
#